data_AF-A0A8D0DC64-F1
#
_entry.id   AF-A0A8D0DC64-F1
#
_cell.length_a   1.000
_cell.length_b   1.000
_cell.length_c   1.000
_cell.angle_alpha   90.00
_cell.angle_beta   90.00
_cell.angle_gamma   90.00
#
_symmetry.space_group_name_H-M   'P 1'
#
loop_
_entity.id
_entity.type
_entity.pdbx_description
1 polymer ?
#
loop_
_entity_poly.entity_id
_entity_poly.type
_entity_poly.pdbx_seq_one_letter_code
_entity_poly.pdbx_strand_id
1 'polypeptide(L)'
;KTAGMRAVQQLSGSSASPPEEDILYYIIEIGLVHVHVVCYAASTLLCAPFSGSDVTFVIVALALTWTQAQSHCRAHHTDLASVRNMAENQKVQEMLYGGGVYWFGLFRDSWKWSDGSTSSFSFWKNGQPDNNNETCVAADFSQSGAWEDWPCDMERAFICYGPGEC
;
A
#
# COMPACT_ATOMS: atom_id res chain seq x y z
N LYS A 1 45.99 -22.84 -9.69
CA LYS A 1 46.80 -22.65 -8.45
C LYS A 1 45.83 -22.21 -7.37
N THR A 2 45.55 -23.07 -6.41
CA THR A 2 44.54 -22.88 -5.37
C THR A 2 44.97 -21.74 -4.44
N ALA A 3 44.18 -20.68 -4.33
CA ALA A 3 44.43 -19.60 -3.38
C ALA A 3 43.99 -20.07 -1.99
N GLY A 4 44.95 -20.19 -1.06
CA GLY A 4 44.66 -20.52 0.32
C GLY A 4 44.06 -19.33 1.04
N MET A 5 42.86 -19.51 1.62
CA MET A 5 42.23 -18.54 2.50
C MET A 5 42.87 -18.65 3.88
N ARG A 6 43.32 -17.53 4.45
CA ARG A 6 43.75 -17.44 5.84
C ARG A 6 42.86 -16.42 6.54
N ALA A 7 42.04 -16.86 7.48
CA ALA A 7 41.26 -15.98 8.34
C ALA A 7 42.20 -15.34 9.37
N VAL A 8 42.06 -14.03 9.60
CA VAL A 8 42.77 -13.31 10.69
C VAL A 8 41.74 -12.70 11.64
N GLN A 9 42.03 -12.82 12.93
CA GLN A 9 41.26 -12.58 14.16
C GLN A 9 40.27 -11.39 14.17
N GLN A 10 39.13 -11.60 14.83
CA GLN A 10 38.08 -10.61 15.20
C GLN A 10 38.58 -9.62 16.28
N LEU A 11 38.41 -8.32 16.06
CA LEU A 11 38.57 -7.29 17.10
C LEU A 11 37.18 -6.89 17.62
N SER A 12 36.86 -7.26 18.86
CA SER A 12 35.62 -6.84 19.54
C SER A 12 35.84 -5.48 20.22
N GLY A 13 35.20 -4.42 19.70
CA GLY A 13 35.06 -3.13 20.38
C GLY A 13 33.86 -3.15 21.34
N SER A 14 34.06 -2.69 22.58
CA SER A 14 33.02 -2.66 23.62
C SER A 14 32.25 -1.34 23.66
N SER A 15 30.97 -1.46 24.05
CA SER A 15 30.10 -0.50 24.76
C SER A 15 29.09 0.34 23.95
N ALA A 16 27.82 -0.06 24.17
CA ALA A 16 26.60 0.76 24.32
C ALA A 16 26.11 1.62 23.14
N SER A 17 25.44 0.98 22.17
CA SER A 17 24.35 1.52 21.32
C SER A 17 23.76 0.36 20.46
N PRO A 18 22.59 0.48 19.79
CA PRO A 18 21.79 -0.65 19.29
C PRO A 18 22.56 -1.42 18.20
N PRO A 19 22.24 -2.69 17.88
CA PRO A 19 23.18 -3.62 17.26
C PRO A 19 23.75 -3.03 15.96
N GLU A 20 25.00 -2.59 15.99
CA GLU A 20 25.73 -2.20 14.79
C GLU A 20 25.86 -3.43 13.92
N GLU A 21 25.42 -3.29 12.67
CA GLU A 21 25.50 -4.34 11.66
C GLU A 21 26.96 -4.81 11.53
N ASP A 22 27.18 -6.13 11.51
CA ASP A 22 28.51 -6.70 11.32
C ASP A 22 29.02 -6.36 9.90
N ILE A 23 29.79 -5.28 9.78
CA ILE A 23 30.44 -4.88 8.53
C ILE A 23 31.67 -5.76 8.31
N LEU A 24 31.64 -6.60 7.27
CA LEU A 24 32.80 -7.39 6.84
C LEU A 24 33.59 -6.64 5.77
N TYR A 25 34.85 -6.34 6.09
CA TYR A 25 35.81 -5.75 5.16
C TYR A 25 36.71 -6.83 4.55
N TYR A 26 36.77 -6.87 3.23
CA TYR A 26 37.73 -7.71 2.50
C TYR A 26 38.69 -6.82 1.70
N ILE A 27 39.98 -7.10 1.85
CA ILE A 27 41.04 -6.48 1.06
C ILE A 27 41.43 -7.48 -0.03
N ILE A 28 41.24 -7.10 -1.29
CA ILE A 28 41.65 -7.91 -2.44
C ILE A 28 42.92 -7.31 -3.01
N GLU A 29 44.02 -8.07 -2.96
CA GLU A 29 45.32 -7.68 -3.52
C GLU A 29 45.36 -7.99 -5.03
N ILE A 30 45.37 -6.95 -5.86
CA ILE A 30 45.58 -7.07 -7.31
C ILE A 30 46.85 -6.31 -7.68
N GLY A 31 48.00 -6.98 -7.58
CA GLY A 31 49.30 -6.35 -7.81
C GLY A 31 49.68 -5.37 -6.69
N LEU A 32 49.89 -4.10 -7.02
CA LEU A 32 50.21 -3.02 -6.05
C LEU A 32 48.98 -2.15 -5.70
N VAL A 33 47.79 -2.52 -6.19
CA VAL A 33 46.54 -1.79 -5.98
C VAL A 33 45.71 -2.50 -4.91
N HIS A 34 45.31 -1.74 -3.89
CA HIS A 34 44.44 -2.22 -2.81
C HIS A 34 43.00 -1.83 -3.13
N VAL A 35 42.11 -2.83 -3.27
CA VAL A 35 40.68 -2.59 -3.47
C VAL A 35 39.94 -2.89 -2.18
N HIS A 36 39.28 -1.87 -1.62
CA HIS A 36 38.42 -2.01 -0.45
C HIS A 36 37.02 -2.41 -0.92
N VAL A 37 36.61 -3.64 -0.63
CA VAL A 37 35.24 -4.09 -0.90
C VAL A 37 34.46 -4.05 0.41
N VAL A 38 33.45 -3.19 0.46
CA VAL A 38 32.47 -3.15 1.56
C VAL A 38 31.35 -4.10 1.19
N CYS A 39 31.30 -5.26 1.84
CA CYS A 39 30.17 -6.19 1.73
C CYS A 39 29.23 -5.96 2.90
N TYR A 40 28.05 -5.44 2.61
CA TYR A 40 26.94 -5.48 3.57
C TYR A 40 26.42 -6.91 3.60
N ALA A 41 26.47 -7.57 4.76
CA ALA A 41 25.75 -8.83 4.92
C ALA A 41 24.28 -8.53 4.64
N ALA A 42 23.69 -9.16 3.62
CA ALA A 42 22.27 -9.02 3.34
C ALA A 42 21.51 -9.42 4.60
N SER A 43 21.00 -8.41 5.31
CA SER A 43 20.27 -8.58 6.55
C SER A 43 19.20 -9.63 6.32
N THR A 44 19.15 -10.61 7.22
CA THR A 44 18.09 -11.62 7.28
C THR A 44 16.77 -10.96 6.95
N LEU A 45 16.03 -11.46 5.96
CA LEU A 45 14.64 -11.09 5.72
C LEU A 45 13.84 -11.43 6.99
N LEU A 46 13.85 -10.51 7.94
CA LEU A 46 12.93 -10.49 9.06
C LEU A 46 11.62 -10.01 8.46
N CYS A 47 10.70 -10.93 8.18
CA CYS A 47 9.29 -10.58 8.14
C CYS A 47 8.89 -10.12 9.54
N ALA A 48 9.20 -8.89 9.88
CA ALA A 48 8.46 -8.18 10.90
C ALA A 48 7.09 -7.86 10.28
N PRO A 49 5.97 -8.09 10.99
CA PRO A 49 4.71 -7.54 10.55
C PRO A 49 4.84 -6.01 10.62
N PHE A 50 5.12 -5.38 9.48
CA PHE A 50 4.97 -3.94 9.35
C PHE A 50 3.49 -3.67 9.64
N SER A 51 3.22 -3.04 10.77
CA SER A 51 1.86 -2.60 11.12
C SER A 51 1.51 -1.32 10.36
N GLY A 52 1.91 -1.26 9.08
CA GLY A 52 1.46 -0.29 8.11
C GLY A 52 0.68 -1.03 7.04
N SER A 53 -0.42 -0.43 6.61
CA SER A 53 -1.22 -0.96 5.52
C SER A 53 -0.44 -0.88 4.20
N ASP A 54 0.31 -1.93 3.88
CA ASP A 54 0.91 -2.16 2.56
C ASP A 54 -0.19 -2.52 1.55
N VAL A 55 -1.09 -1.56 1.34
CA VAL A 55 -2.21 -1.66 0.41
C VAL A 55 -1.89 -0.79 -0.80
N THR A 56 -1.89 -1.41 -1.98
CA THR A 56 -1.75 -0.73 -3.26
C THR A 56 -3.13 -0.44 -3.83
N PHE A 57 -3.39 0.80 -4.21
CA PHE A 57 -4.61 1.19 -4.92
C PHE A 57 -4.42 1.06 -6.43
N VAL A 58 -5.45 0.60 -7.13
CA VAL A 58 -5.46 0.46 -8.59
C VAL A 58 -6.68 1.19 -9.14
N ILE A 59 -6.45 2.20 -9.99
CA ILE A 59 -7.53 2.94 -10.65
C ILE A 59 -7.93 2.20 -11.93
N VAL A 60 -9.21 1.85 -12.03
CA VAL A 60 -9.77 1.22 -13.22
C VAL A 60 -10.75 2.18 -13.88
N ALA A 61 -10.40 2.63 -15.10
CA ALA A 61 -11.18 3.61 -15.85
C ALA A 61 -12.43 3.04 -16.56
N LEU A 62 -12.73 1.74 -16.39
CA LEU A 62 -13.93 1.13 -16.94
C LEU A 62 -15.17 1.64 -16.18
N ALA A 63 -16.21 2.04 -16.91
CA ALA A 63 -17.48 2.39 -16.30
C ALA A 63 -18.31 1.12 -16.06
N LEU A 64 -18.50 0.76 -14.79
CA LEU A 64 -19.26 -0.43 -14.38
C LEU A 64 -20.19 -0.09 -13.21
N THR A 65 -21.28 -0.85 -13.06
CA THR A 65 -22.10 -0.82 -11.84
C THR A 65 -21.27 -1.26 -10.63
N TRP A 66 -21.67 -0.87 -9.42
CA TRP A 66 -20.88 -1.19 -8.22
C TRP A 66 -20.62 -2.70 -8.06
N THR A 67 -21.63 -3.53 -8.34
CA THR A 67 -21.51 -5.00 -8.24
C THR A 67 -20.56 -5.58 -9.30
N GLN A 68 -20.60 -5.03 -10.51
CA GLN A 68 -19.67 -5.43 -11.58
C GLN A 68 -18.25 -4.97 -11.29
N ALA A 69 -18.08 -3.76 -10.75
CA ALA A 69 -16.79 -3.23 -10.32
C ALA A 69 -16.17 -4.10 -9.20
N GLN A 70 -16.97 -4.50 -8.21
CA GLN A 70 -16.55 -5.46 -7.17
C GLN A 70 -16.09 -6.78 -7.77
N SER A 71 -16.89 -7.34 -8.67
CA SER A 71 -16.57 -8.61 -9.33
C SER A 71 -15.29 -8.49 -10.16
N HIS A 72 -15.07 -7.35 -10.82
CA HIS A 72 -13.84 -7.06 -11.55
C HIS A 72 -12.63 -7.00 -10.60
N CYS A 73 -12.72 -6.25 -9.50
CA CYS A 73 -11.63 -6.15 -8.54
C CYS A 73 -11.30 -7.51 -7.92
N ARG A 74 -12.28 -8.36 -7.60
CA ARG A 74 -12.04 -9.71 -7.07
C ARG A 74 -11.47 -10.69 -8.10
N ALA A 75 -11.70 -10.45 -9.39
CA ALA A 75 -11.17 -11.27 -10.47
C ALA A 75 -9.72 -10.91 -10.83
N HIS A 76 -9.34 -9.63 -10.70
CA HIS A 76 -8.05 -9.11 -11.16
C HIS A 76 -7.12 -8.61 -10.04
N HIS A 77 -7.65 -8.35 -8.85
CA HIS A 77 -6.99 -7.80 -7.67
C HIS A 77 -7.54 -8.47 -6.39
N THR A 78 -7.59 -7.77 -5.25
CA THR A 78 -8.19 -8.29 -4.01
C THR A 78 -9.69 -7.97 -3.94
N ASP A 79 -10.08 -6.69 -3.86
CA ASP A 79 -11.48 -6.24 -3.85
C ASP A 79 -11.55 -4.73 -4.18
N LEU A 80 -12.75 -4.13 -4.16
CA LEU A 80 -12.90 -2.68 -4.15
C LEU A 80 -12.20 -2.08 -2.92
N ALA A 81 -11.57 -0.92 -3.11
CA ALA A 81 -10.73 -0.28 -2.11
C ALA A 81 -11.49 0.13 -0.85
N SER A 82 -10.95 -0.25 0.32
CA SER A 82 -11.27 0.37 1.59
C SER A 82 -10.40 1.61 1.80
N VAL A 83 -10.99 2.79 2.01
CA VAL A 83 -10.26 4.02 2.36
C VAL A 83 -10.46 4.30 3.84
N ARG A 84 -9.50 3.88 4.65
CA ARG A 84 -9.65 3.72 6.11
C ARG A 84 -9.13 4.91 6.91
N ASN A 85 -8.42 5.83 6.29
CA ASN A 85 -7.89 7.03 6.91
C ASN A 85 -7.59 8.12 5.87
N MET A 86 -7.28 9.34 6.34
CA MET A 86 -6.97 10.48 5.48
C MET A 86 -5.72 10.26 4.61
N ALA A 87 -4.71 9.55 5.10
CA ALA A 87 -3.48 9.31 4.34
C ALA A 87 -3.75 8.41 3.12
N GLU A 88 -4.60 7.39 3.26
CA GLU A 88 -5.07 6.57 2.13
C GLU A 88 -5.89 7.40 1.13
N ASN A 89 -6.78 8.26 1.62
CA ASN A 89 -7.55 9.17 0.76
C ASN A 89 -6.64 10.10 -0.06
N GLN A 90 -5.61 10.68 0.59
CA GLN A 90 -4.61 11.54 -0.05
C GLN A 90 -3.80 10.79 -1.11
N LYS A 91 -3.37 9.55 -0.83
CA LYS A 91 -2.68 8.72 -1.83
C LYS A 91 -3.52 8.55 -3.10
N VAL A 92 -4.81 8.26 -2.96
CA VAL A 92 -5.71 8.12 -4.12
C VAL A 92 -5.96 9.47 -4.81
N GLN A 93 -6.11 10.55 -4.06
CA GLN A 93 -6.24 11.92 -4.59
C GLN A 93 -5.06 12.30 -5.50
N GLU A 94 -3.85 11.94 -5.09
CA GLU A 94 -2.62 12.19 -5.86
C GLU A 94 -2.59 11.38 -7.17
N MET A 95 -3.05 10.13 -7.16
CA MET A 95 -3.12 9.28 -8.35
C MET A 95 -4.11 9.77 -9.40
N LEU A 96 -5.21 10.39 -8.96
CA LEU A 96 -6.31 10.84 -9.81
C LEU A 96 -6.16 12.30 -10.28
N TYR A 97 -5.07 12.97 -9.90
CA TYR A 97 -4.85 14.40 -10.15
C TYR A 97 -6.05 15.27 -9.73
N GLY A 98 -6.76 14.84 -8.68
CA GLY A 98 -7.91 15.52 -8.11
C GLY A 98 -9.14 15.67 -8.99
N GLY A 99 -9.47 14.66 -9.81
CA GLY A 99 -10.68 14.70 -10.63
C GLY A 99 -11.44 13.39 -10.73
N GLY A 100 -12.77 13.49 -10.77
CA GLY A 100 -13.70 12.40 -11.07
C GLY A 100 -14.36 11.77 -9.84
N VAL A 101 -15.39 10.97 -10.10
CA VAL A 101 -16.19 10.29 -9.07
C VAL A 101 -16.10 8.79 -9.27
N TYR A 102 -15.60 8.07 -8.27
CA TYR A 102 -15.21 6.66 -8.39
C TYR A 102 -15.89 5.78 -7.36
N TRP A 103 -16.25 4.56 -7.75
CA TRP A 103 -16.67 3.53 -6.81
C TRP A 103 -15.52 3.02 -5.95
N PHE A 104 -15.83 2.70 -4.70
CA PHE A 104 -14.94 2.05 -3.74
C PHE A 104 -15.75 1.10 -2.83
N GLY A 105 -15.09 0.40 -1.91
CA GLY A 105 -15.64 -0.78 -1.22
C GLY A 105 -16.68 -0.50 -0.14
N LEU A 106 -17.06 0.77 0.07
CA LEU A 106 -18.07 1.12 1.06
C LEU A 106 -19.48 0.92 0.48
N PHE A 107 -20.31 0.15 1.17
CA PHE A 107 -21.70 -0.10 0.79
C PHE A 107 -22.62 -0.17 2.02
N ARG A 108 -23.94 -0.03 1.80
CA ARG A 108 -24.95 0.03 2.85
C ARG A 108 -25.43 -1.37 3.24
N ASP A 109 -24.75 -1.93 4.25
CA ASP A 109 -25.36 -2.73 5.32
C ASP A 109 -24.62 -2.43 6.64
N SER A 110 -25.04 -1.35 7.33
CA SER A 110 -24.37 -0.74 8.49
C SER A 110 -23.00 -0.07 8.21
N TRP A 111 -22.78 0.49 7.00
CA TRP A 111 -21.50 1.10 6.58
C TRP A 111 -20.30 0.17 6.73
N LYS A 112 -20.45 -1.06 6.25
CA LYS A 112 -19.38 -2.04 6.24
C LYS A 112 -18.56 -1.92 4.97
N TRP A 113 -17.27 -2.13 5.10
CA TRP A 113 -16.38 -2.28 3.96
C TRP A 113 -16.56 -3.66 3.34
N SER A 114 -16.51 -3.74 2.01
CA SER A 114 -16.71 -5.00 1.26
C SER A 114 -15.64 -6.06 1.53
N ASP A 115 -14.47 -5.63 1.98
CA ASP A 115 -13.37 -6.49 2.41
C ASP A 115 -13.52 -7.02 3.85
N GLY A 116 -14.55 -6.57 4.57
CA GLY A 116 -14.79 -6.92 5.98
C GLY A 116 -13.91 -6.14 6.97
N SER A 117 -13.15 -5.14 6.53
CA SER A 117 -12.37 -4.30 7.43
C SER A 117 -13.27 -3.45 8.35
N THR A 118 -12.73 -3.05 9.51
CA THR A 118 -13.42 -2.21 10.48
C THR A 118 -12.68 -0.88 10.63
N SER A 119 -13.29 0.22 10.18
CA SER A 119 -12.77 1.59 10.38
C SER A 119 -13.89 2.52 10.81
N SER A 120 -13.60 3.44 11.72
CA SER A 120 -14.50 4.54 12.13
C SER A 120 -14.31 5.80 11.29
N PHE A 121 -13.43 5.75 10.27
CA PHE A 121 -13.21 6.88 9.38
C PHE A 121 -14.44 7.12 8.52
N SER A 122 -14.85 8.38 8.43
CA SER A 122 -15.90 8.83 7.53
C SER A 122 -15.50 10.15 6.89
N PHE A 123 -15.66 10.25 5.57
CA PHE A 123 -15.31 11.47 4.83
C PHE A 123 -16.47 11.96 3.95
N TRP A 124 -17.68 11.93 4.51
CA TRP A 124 -18.90 12.38 3.85
C TRP A 124 -18.83 13.85 3.43
N LYS A 125 -19.33 14.13 2.22
CA LYS A 125 -19.60 15.49 1.77
C LYS A 125 -20.71 16.11 2.63
N ASN A 126 -20.69 17.45 2.78
CA ASN A 126 -21.74 18.15 3.50
C ASN A 126 -23.11 17.86 2.88
N GLY A 127 -24.06 17.38 3.70
CA GLY A 127 -25.39 16.95 3.26
C GLY A 127 -25.53 15.47 2.91
N GLN A 128 -24.43 14.70 2.90
CA GLN A 128 -24.45 13.26 2.67
C GLN A 128 -24.25 12.46 3.96
N PRO A 129 -24.75 11.22 4.06
CA PRO A 129 -25.59 10.53 3.06
C PRO A 129 -27.04 11.04 3.07
N ASP A 130 -27.62 11.27 1.89
CA ASP A 130 -28.97 11.84 1.73
C ASP A 130 -30.09 10.77 1.62
N ASN A 131 -29.71 9.48 1.62
CA ASN A 131 -30.57 8.32 1.86
C ASN A 131 -31.72 8.08 0.84
N ASN A 132 -31.56 8.50 -0.41
CA ASN A 132 -32.59 8.38 -1.46
C ASN A 132 -32.69 7.00 -2.14
N ASN A 133 -32.64 5.89 -1.38
CA ASN A 133 -32.53 4.52 -1.91
C ASN A 133 -31.17 4.20 -2.56
N GLU A 134 -30.15 4.96 -2.17
CA GLU A 134 -28.77 4.87 -2.62
C GLU A 134 -27.96 4.07 -1.60
N THR A 135 -27.47 2.90 -2.01
CA THR A 135 -26.82 1.93 -1.10
C THR A 135 -25.33 1.74 -1.39
N CYS A 136 -24.79 2.39 -2.41
CA CYS A 136 -23.38 2.31 -2.79
C CYS A 136 -22.74 3.68 -2.63
N VAL A 137 -21.45 3.72 -2.31
CA VAL A 137 -20.74 4.98 -2.05
C VAL A 137 -19.69 5.22 -3.11
N ALA A 138 -19.63 6.44 -3.60
CA ALA A 138 -18.56 6.93 -4.45
C ALA A 138 -17.76 8.04 -3.75
N ALA A 139 -16.48 8.16 -4.10
CA ALA A 139 -15.65 9.28 -3.66
C ALA A 139 -15.47 10.26 -4.82
N ASP A 140 -15.74 11.55 -4.56
CA ASP A 140 -15.55 12.64 -5.50
C ASP A 140 -14.18 13.31 -5.28
N PHE A 141 -13.22 12.96 -6.12
CA PHE A 141 -11.85 13.49 -6.06
C PHE A 141 -11.73 14.92 -6.59
N SER A 142 -12.75 15.46 -7.27
CA SER A 142 -12.86 16.90 -7.53
C SER A 142 -13.15 17.70 -6.26
N GLN A 143 -13.66 17.02 -5.22
CA GLN A 143 -13.90 17.55 -3.89
C GLN A 143 -13.08 16.80 -2.83
N SER A 144 -11.78 16.61 -3.11
CA SER A 144 -10.80 16.03 -2.18
C SER A 144 -11.05 14.57 -1.78
N GLY A 145 -11.90 13.84 -2.51
CA GLY A 145 -12.26 12.46 -2.21
C GLY A 145 -13.43 12.34 -1.22
N ALA A 146 -14.20 13.42 -1.03
CA ALA A 146 -15.39 13.40 -0.17
C ALA A 146 -16.44 12.42 -0.71
N TRP A 147 -17.14 11.75 0.20
CA TRP A 147 -18.03 10.64 -0.10
C TRP A 147 -19.47 11.10 -0.38
N GLU A 148 -20.10 10.43 -1.33
CA GLU A 148 -21.51 10.58 -1.72
C GLU A 148 -22.13 9.18 -1.83
N ASP A 149 -23.34 8.97 -1.32
CA ASP A 149 -24.16 7.82 -1.72
C ASP A 149 -24.70 8.02 -3.13
N TRP A 150 -24.85 6.89 -3.85
CA TRP A 150 -25.36 6.84 -5.21
C TRP A 150 -26.12 5.51 -5.45
N PRO A 151 -27.01 5.45 -6.45
CA PRO A 151 -27.65 4.20 -6.87
C PRO A 151 -26.59 3.22 -7.39
N CYS A 152 -26.62 1.98 -6.91
CA CYS A 152 -25.60 0.97 -7.22
C CYS A 152 -25.57 0.54 -8.70
N ASP A 153 -26.64 0.79 -9.44
CA ASP A 153 -26.82 0.50 -10.86
C ASP A 153 -26.24 1.59 -11.78
N MET A 154 -25.75 2.70 -11.22
CA MET A 154 -25.00 3.70 -11.97
C MET A 154 -23.61 3.18 -12.34
N GLU A 155 -23.19 3.46 -13.57
CA GLU A 155 -21.86 3.07 -14.05
C GLU A 155 -20.82 4.16 -13.73
N ARG A 156 -19.72 3.77 -13.10
CA ARG A 156 -18.58 4.68 -12.80
C ARG A 156 -17.26 3.92 -12.92
N ALA A 157 -16.19 4.69 -13.11
CA ALA A 157 -14.84 4.21 -12.84
C ALA A 157 -14.70 3.82 -11.36
N PHE A 158 -13.73 2.98 -11.04
CA PHE A 158 -13.65 2.38 -9.71
C PHE A 158 -12.22 2.14 -9.25
N ILE A 159 -12.07 1.98 -7.94
CA ILE A 159 -10.77 1.83 -7.28
C ILE A 159 -10.74 0.43 -6.66
N CYS A 160 -9.81 -0.40 -7.13
CA CYS A 160 -9.50 -1.68 -6.50
C CYS A 160 -8.35 -1.51 -5.51
N TYR A 161 -8.18 -2.49 -4.62
CA TYR A 161 -6.94 -2.65 -3.88
C TYR A 161 -6.34 -4.04 -4.08
N GLY A 162 -5.03 -4.12 -3.88
CA GLY A 162 -4.23 -5.34 -3.94
C GLY A 162 -3.13 -5.34 -2.88
N PRO A 163 -2.48 -6.49 -2.63
CA PRO A 163 -1.29 -6.52 -1.78
C PRO A 163 -0.23 -5.57 -2.34
N GLY A 164 0.41 -4.80 -1.47
CA GLY A 164 1.70 -4.19 -1.76
C GLY A 164 2.67 -5.31 -2.12
N GLU A 165 3.30 -5.22 -3.29
CA GLU A 165 4.43 -6.10 -3.58
C GLU A 165 5.52 -5.79 -2.54
N CYS A 166 5.88 -6.79 -1.73
CA CYS A 166 7.03 -6.72 -0.82
C CYS A 166 8.34 -6.84 -1.59
#